data_AF-A0A9E4BN41-F1
#
_entry.id   AF-A0A9E4BN41-F1
#
_cell.length_a   1.000
_cell.length_b   1.000
_cell.length_c   1.000
_cell.angle_alpha   90.00
_cell.angle_beta   90.00
_cell.angle_gamma   90.00
#
_symmetry.space_group_name_H-M   'P 1'
#
loop_
_entity.id
_entity.type
_entity.pdbx_description
1 polymer ?
#
loop_
_entity_poly.entity_id
_entity_poly.type
_entity_poly.pdbx_seq_one_letter_code
_entity_poly.pdbx_strand_id
1 'polypeptide(L)'
;YDTWESTSEIIPQLNRSVWSGTDGNFAPEGCMQRQGFLTVDDYHFDRDPMRGSGIHSVTEWAKAFLAEKKLKGITPLQVADHLDEYAATALKALPALRAQMGDNVELQETLNDIESMAYLGRYYADKMRGAAKLAVFRENRQQKQFNDEAVAHFKDAVEDQYKTQLMARTHFMDWNHTLAEVEKEGITVQREGDFPEVRFTNLKDGARFPVGTDLRVEVNATDGDGLREVKLYLNGLILTATKPQVWSSSSDELLKTLKPGIYHLEAVAEDKTGMFSQREIQIAVGDVSENSAADWRDEIHQVILDEGERLMVGDVRVFPRLECYLRMHDNGKLVLRRGAPGKSGDAIWRSRSKDPDGGLHYAALRHARPSGSGPLEIQRGVRPGHL
;
A
#
# COMPACT_ATOMS: atom_id res chain seq x y z
N TYR A 1 -13.39 34.02 -28.83
CA TYR A 1 -12.40 34.55 -27.88
C TYR A 1 -12.38 33.66 -26.66
N ASP A 2 -13.47 33.62 -25.89
CA ASP A 2 -13.63 32.83 -24.65
C ASP A 2 -13.29 31.34 -24.81
N THR A 3 -13.69 30.71 -25.93
CA THR A 3 -13.35 29.31 -26.25
C THR A 3 -11.84 29.09 -26.29
N TRP A 4 -11.11 29.95 -26.99
CA TRP A 4 -9.66 29.83 -27.12
C TRP A 4 -8.95 30.14 -25.80
N GLU A 5 -9.39 31.20 -25.11
CA GLU A 5 -8.88 31.57 -23.79
C GLU A 5 -8.96 30.39 -22.82
N SER A 6 -10.14 29.78 -22.70
CA SER A 6 -10.37 28.62 -21.84
C SER A 6 -9.51 27.41 -22.25
N THR A 7 -9.50 27.03 -23.52
CA THR A 7 -8.72 25.86 -23.99
C THR A 7 -7.23 26.06 -23.80
N SER A 8 -6.73 27.30 -23.93
CA SER A 8 -5.31 27.62 -23.80
C SER A 8 -4.75 27.41 -22.40
N GLU A 9 -5.60 27.31 -21.36
CA GLU A 9 -5.20 27.04 -19.98
C GLU A 9 -4.89 25.55 -19.69
N ILE A 10 -5.29 24.63 -20.58
CA ILE A 10 -5.12 23.18 -20.37
C ILE A 10 -3.64 22.79 -20.23
N ILE A 11 -2.79 23.19 -21.20
CA ILE A 11 -1.36 22.86 -21.20
C ILE A 11 -0.62 23.53 -20.03
N PRO A 12 -0.81 24.84 -19.76
CA PRO A 12 -0.28 25.45 -18.55
C PRO A 12 -0.69 24.69 -17.30
N GLN A 13 -1.99 24.49 -17.06
CA GLN A 13 -2.53 23.81 -15.86
C GLN A 13 -1.90 22.43 -15.65
N LEU A 14 -1.72 21.65 -16.72
CA LEU A 14 -1.02 20.38 -16.67
C LEU A 14 0.46 20.54 -16.25
N ASN A 15 1.21 21.40 -16.95
CA ASN A 15 2.64 21.59 -16.70
C ASN A 15 2.95 22.11 -15.28
N ARG A 16 2.09 22.95 -14.70
CA ARG A 16 2.25 23.39 -13.29
C ARG A 16 1.93 22.29 -12.28
N SER A 17 1.10 21.30 -12.65
CA SER A 17 0.72 20.19 -11.78
C SER A 17 1.72 19.03 -11.80
N VAL A 18 2.38 18.81 -12.94
CA VAL A 18 3.39 17.78 -13.17
C VAL A 18 4.57 18.42 -13.88
N TRP A 19 5.59 18.82 -13.11
CA TRP A 19 6.66 19.68 -13.63
C TRP A 19 7.94 18.92 -13.96
N SER A 20 8.63 19.37 -14.99
CA SER A 20 10.01 19.00 -15.27
C SER A 20 10.79 20.20 -15.80
N GLY A 21 12.11 20.21 -15.57
CA GLY A 21 12.93 21.43 -15.72
C GLY A 21 13.27 21.84 -17.16
N THR A 22 12.95 21.03 -18.17
CA THR A 22 13.25 21.33 -19.57
C THR A 22 12.01 21.17 -20.43
N ASP A 23 11.91 21.99 -21.48
CA ASP A 23 10.86 21.95 -22.49
C ASP A 23 10.68 20.56 -23.12
N GLY A 24 11.78 19.83 -23.36
CA GLY A 24 11.75 18.45 -23.87
C GLY A 24 11.19 17.40 -22.91
N ASN A 25 10.87 17.76 -21.66
CA ASN A 25 10.27 16.86 -20.67
C ASN A 25 8.80 17.18 -20.41
N PHE A 26 8.28 18.26 -21.00
CA PHE A 26 6.84 18.47 -21.07
C PHE A 26 6.28 17.40 -22.00
N ALA A 27 5.26 16.71 -21.52
CA ALA A 27 4.64 15.64 -22.26
C ALA A 27 3.15 15.89 -22.51
N PRO A 28 2.67 17.14 -22.75
CA PRO A 28 1.25 17.42 -22.78
C PRO A 28 0.56 16.68 -23.91
N GLU A 29 1.19 16.45 -25.05
CA GLU A 29 0.49 15.83 -26.18
C GLU A 29 0.27 14.33 -25.95
N GLY A 30 1.25 13.55 -25.50
CA GLY A 30 1.14 12.07 -25.50
C GLY A 30 1.53 11.36 -24.21
N CYS A 31 1.72 12.09 -23.10
CA CYS A 31 2.27 11.53 -21.86
C CYS A 31 3.52 10.68 -22.15
N MET A 32 4.41 11.16 -23.03
CA MET A 32 5.58 10.45 -23.52
C MET A 32 6.83 11.33 -23.51
N GLN A 33 7.98 10.68 -23.52
CA GLN A 33 9.30 11.27 -23.73
C GLN A 33 10.06 10.47 -24.79
N ARG A 34 11.32 10.84 -25.07
CA ARG A 34 12.14 10.16 -26.08
C ARG A 34 12.25 8.63 -25.87
N GLN A 35 12.18 8.20 -24.62
CA GLN A 35 12.29 6.79 -24.21
C GLN A 35 10.97 6.02 -24.32
N GLY A 36 9.84 6.69 -24.59
CA GLY A 36 8.52 6.08 -24.72
C GLY A 36 7.48 6.74 -23.82
N PHE A 37 6.37 6.04 -23.64
CA PHE A 37 5.28 6.42 -22.75
C PHE A 37 5.77 6.59 -21.30
N LEU A 38 5.26 7.61 -20.62
CA LEU A 38 5.47 7.88 -19.22
C LEU A 38 4.32 7.25 -18.44
N THR A 39 4.67 6.26 -17.61
CA THR A 39 3.69 5.62 -16.75
C THR A 39 3.17 6.60 -15.69
N VAL A 40 2.12 6.23 -14.97
CA VAL A 40 1.57 6.96 -13.84
C VAL A 40 2.66 7.21 -12.82
N ASP A 41 3.57 6.25 -12.65
CA ASP A 41 4.74 6.36 -11.78
C ASP A 41 5.70 7.44 -12.29
N ASP A 42 6.15 7.33 -13.55
CA ASP A 42 7.09 8.28 -14.16
C ASP A 42 6.54 9.71 -14.29
N TYR A 43 5.21 9.83 -14.42
CA TYR A 43 4.53 11.10 -14.66
C TYR A 43 3.99 11.75 -13.39
N HIS A 44 3.18 11.05 -12.58
CA HIS A 44 2.51 11.66 -11.43
C HIS A 44 3.22 11.42 -10.09
N PHE A 45 3.99 10.33 -9.94
CA PHE A 45 4.66 10.01 -8.68
C PHE A 45 6.12 10.48 -8.63
N ASP A 46 6.84 10.41 -9.75
CA ASP A 46 8.25 10.79 -9.84
C ASP A 46 8.48 12.28 -10.11
N ARG A 47 7.40 13.04 -10.37
CA ARG A 47 7.46 14.47 -10.68
C ARG A 47 6.65 15.27 -9.68
N ASP A 48 7.30 16.27 -9.11
CA ASP A 48 6.64 17.25 -8.25
C ASP A 48 5.90 18.30 -9.09
N PRO A 49 4.85 18.94 -8.53
CA PRO A 49 4.28 20.16 -9.10
C PRO A 49 5.32 21.28 -9.19
N MET A 50 5.11 22.22 -10.11
CA MET A 50 6.01 23.35 -10.31
C MET A 50 6.11 24.19 -9.02
N ARG A 51 7.35 24.46 -8.59
CA ARG A 51 7.60 25.25 -7.38
C ARG A 51 6.90 26.61 -7.46
N GLY A 52 6.10 26.92 -6.43
CA GLY A 52 5.37 28.18 -6.33
C GLY A 52 3.99 28.18 -7.03
N SER A 53 3.59 27.10 -7.71
CA SER A 53 2.26 26.97 -8.33
C SER A 53 1.12 26.90 -7.30
N GLY A 54 1.44 26.51 -6.07
CA GLY A 54 0.47 26.23 -5.01
C GLY A 54 -0.31 24.92 -5.19
N ILE A 55 0.11 24.06 -6.13
CA ILE A 55 -0.47 22.72 -6.35
C ILE A 55 0.25 21.71 -5.46
N HIS A 56 -0.51 20.77 -4.88
CA HIS A 56 0.02 19.62 -4.15
C HIS A 56 0.15 18.40 -5.05
N SER A 57 1.15 17.56 -4.81
CA SER A 57 1.30 16.29 -5.54
C SER A 57 0.22 15.28 -5.15
N VAL A 58 0.06 14.21 -5.94
CA VAL A 58 -0.85 13.10 -5.60
C VAL A 58 -0.48 12.43 -4.28
N THR A 59 0.82 12.33 -3.98
CA THR A 59 1.36 11.76 -2.75
C THR A 59 1.08 12.64 -1.53
N GLU A 60 1.32 13.96 -1.65
CA GLU A 60 1.02 14.92 -0.58
C GLU A 60 -0.47 14.97 -0.28
N TRP A 61 -1.30 14.97 -1.33
CA TRP A 61 -2.75 14.92 -1.22
C TRP A 61 -3.24 13.64 -0.55
N ALA A 62 -2.76 12.46 -0.97
CA ALA A 62 -3.18 11.18 -0.41
C ALA A 62 -2.91 11.08 1.10
N LYS A 63 -1.71 11.50 1.53
CA LYS A 63 -1.33 11.54 2.95
C LYS A 63 -2.23 12.48 3.75
N ALA A 64 -2.52 13.67 3.22
CA ALA A 64 -3.40 14.62 3.87
C ALA A 64 -4.85 14.13 3.92
N PHE A 65 -5.32 13.49 2.85
CA PHE A 65 -6.65 12.90 2.75
C PHE A 65 -6.87 11.81 3.82
N LEU A 66 -5.93 10.86 3.94
CA LEU A 66 -5.98 9.81 4.97
C LEU A 66 -5.84 10.34 6.39
N ALA A 67 -5.15 11.46 6.57
CA ALA A 67 -5.01 12.14 7.86
C ALA A 67 -6.14 13.15 8.16
N GLU A 68 -7.20 13.19 7.34
CA GLU A 68 -8.32 14.14 7.44
C GLU A 68 -7.86 15.61 7.52
N LYS A 69 -6.72 15.93 6.91
CA LYS A 69 -6.09 17.24 6.94
C LYS A 69 -6.47 18.02 5.70
N LYS A 70 -7.02 19.22 5.89
CA LYS A 70 -7.26 20.16 4.80
C LYS A 70 -5.94 20.77 4.31
N LEU A 71 -5.68 20.66 3.01
CA LEU A 71 -4.56 21.32 2.35
C LEU A 71 -4.92 22.76 1.95
N LYS A 72 -3.95 23.67 2.06
CA LYS A 72 -4.03 25.02 1.51
C LYS A 72 -3.35 25.04 0.14
N GLY A 73 -4.05 25.44 -0.90
CA GLY A 73 -3.58 25.37 -2.28
C GLY A 73 -4.55 24.58 -3.13
N ILE A 74 -4.10 24.15 -4.30
CA ILE A 74 -4.89 23.40 -5.28
C ILE A 74 -4.54 21.92 -5.13
N THR A 75 -5.55 21.06 -4.99
CA THR A 75 -5.35 19.61 -4.93
C THR A 75 -5.27 19.01 -6.35
N PRO A 76 -4.69 17.81 -6.50
CA PRO A 76 -4.74 17.06 -7.77
C PRO A 76 -6.17 16.90 -8.32
N LEU A 77 -7.16 16.66 -7.45
CA LEU A 77 -8.55 16.56 -7.88
C LEU A 77 -9.10 17.90 -8.42
N GLN A 78 -8.76 19.02 -7.77
CA GLN A 78 -9.11 20.34 -8.29
C GLN A 78 -8.39 20.66 -9.60
N VAL A 79 -7.16 20.16 -9.79
CA VAL A 79 -6.48 20.27 -11.09
C VAL A 79 -7.29 19.55 -12.17
N ALA A 80 -7.73 18.32 -11.91
CA ALA A 80 -8.58 17.56 -12.83
C ALA A 80 -9.91 18.28 -13.11
N ASP A 81 -10.56 18.82 -12.08
CA ASP A 81 -11.82 19.55 -12.24
C ASP A 81 -11.64 20.80 -13.13
N HIS A 82 -10.54 21.55 -12.96
CA HIS A 82 -10.25 22.69 -13.83
C HIS A 82 -10.02 22.25 -15.29
N LEU A 83 -9.31 21.14 -15.53
CA LEU A 83 -9.09 20.61 -16.88
C LEU A 83 -10.41 20.25 -17.56
N ASP A 84 -11.32 19.59 -16.84
CA ASP A 84 -12.67 19.30 -17.35
C ASP A 84 -13.49 20.55 -17.59
N GLU A 85 -13.44 21.55 -16.71
CA GLU A 85 -14.13 22.83 -16.89
C GLU A 85 -13.65 23.56 -18.15
N TYR A 86 -12.34 23.57 -18.39
CA TYR A 86 -11.75 24.17 -19.60
C TYR A 86 -12.19 23.42 -20.87
N ALA A 87 -12.13 22.08 -20.84
CA ALA A 87 -12.56 21.23 -21.94
C ALA A 87 -14.06 21.38 -22.22
N ALA A 88 -14.90 21.36 -21.20
CA ALA A 88 -16.35 21.49 -21.33
C ALA A 88 -16.76 22.84 -21.93
N THR A 89 -16.08 23.92 -21.54
CA THR A 89 -16.28 25.25 -22.13
C THR A 89 -15.99 25.24 -23.63
N ALA A 90 -14.90 24.59 -24.04
CA ALA A 90 -14.53 24.45 -25.44
C ALA A 90 -15.56 23.62 -26.23
N LEU A 91 -15.82 22.39 -25.77
CA LEU A 91 -16.72 21.44 -26.43
C LEU A 91 -18.15 21.97 -26.56
N LYS A 92 -18.63 22.73 -25.58
CA LYS A 92 -19.95 23.39 -25.62
C LYS A 92 -20.04 24.45 -26.72
N ALA A 93 -18.96 25.20 -26.98
CA ALA A 93 -18.95 26.29 -27.95
C ALA A 93 -18.74 25.81 -29.39
N LEU A 94 -18.03 24.69 -29.59
CA LEU A 94 -17.64 24.17 -30.91
C LEU A 94 -18.80 24.02 -31.91
N PRO A 95 -19.99 23.47 -31.57
CA PRO A 95 -21.06 23.31 -32.55
C PRO A 95 -21.51 24.63 -33.18
N ALA A 96 -21.63 25.69 -32.36
CA ALA A 96 -22.02 27.02 -32.83
C ALA A 96 -20.92 27.66 -33.69
N LEU A 97 -19.66 27.50 -33.30
CA LEU A 97 -18.51 28.01 -34.06
C LEU A 97 -18.36 27.31 -35.42
N ARG A 98 -18.52 25.98 -35.46
CA ARG A 98 -18.50 25.20 -36.71
C ARG A 98 -19.64 25.60 -37.65
N ALA A 99 -20.82 25.92 -37.13
CA ALA A 99 -21.94 26.40 -37.94
C ALA A 99 -21.70 27.80 -38.55
N GLN A 100 -20.84 28.61 -37.95
CA GLN A 100 -20.51 29.98 -38.41
C GLN A 100 -19.24 30.04 -39.28
N MET A 101 -18.53 28.93 -39.42
CA MET A 101 -17.22 28.86 -40.07
C MET A 101 -17.25 29.15 -41.58
N GLY A 102 -18.34 28.78 -42.25
CA GLY A 102 -18.40 28.79 -43.72
C GLY A 102 -17.31 27.90 -44.33
N ASP A 103 -16.72 28.34 -45.45
CA ASP A 103 -15.65 27.62 -46.16
C ASP A 103 -14.24 28.00 -45.69
N ASN A 104 -14.11 28.60 -44.50
CA ASN A 104 -12.81 29.04 -43.98
C ASN A 104 -12.01 27.85 -43.40
N VAL A 105 -11.07 27.33 -44.21
CA VAL A 105 -10.22 26.19 -43.84
C VAL A 105 -9.34 26.47 -42.62
N GLU A 106 -8.76 27.66 -42.49
CA GLU A 106 -7.92 28.00 -41.32
C GLU A 106 -8.73 28.00 -40.01
N LEU A 107 -9.97 28.49 -40.07
CA LEU A 107 -10.88 28.42 -38.93
C LEU A 107 -11.29 26.96 -38.64
N GLN A 108 -11.46 26.13 -39.67
CA GLN A 108 -11.73 24.71 -39.49
C GLN A 108 -10.62 24.01 -38.72
N GLU A 109 -9.37 24.21 -39.12
CA GLU A 109 -8.22 23.61 -38.44
C GLU A 109 -8.05 24.15 -37.02
N THR A 110 -8.27 25.46 -36.82
CA THR A 110 -8.26 26.04 -35.46
C THR A 110 -9.33 25.41 -34.55
N LEU A 111 -10.53 25.15 -35.07
CA LEU A 111 -11.59 24.49 -34.31
C LEU A 111 -11.28 23.01 -34.05
N ASN A 112 -10.56 22.34 -34.97
CA ASN A 112 -10.05 20.99 -34.73
C ASN A 112 -9.00 21.01 -33.61
N ASP A 113 -8.05 21.93 -33.62
CA ASP A 113 -7.03 22.06 -32.55
C ASP A 113 -7.68 22.31 -31.18
N ILE A 114 -8.69 23.19 -31.12
CA ILE A 114 -9.47 23.45 -29.90
C ILE A 114 -10.14 22.16 -29.39
N GLU A 115 -10.75 21.40 -30.30
CA GLU A 115 -11.40 20.13 -29.97
C GLU A 115 -10.38 19.11 -29.44
N SER A 116 -9.24 18.99 -30.11
CA SER A 116 -8.14 18.10 -29.70
C SER A 116 -7.61 18.46 -28.31
N MET A 117 -7.33 19.73 -28.06
CA MET A 117 -6.87 20.19 -26.74
C MET A 117 -7.93 19.98 -25.65
N ALA A 118 -9.22 20.10 -25.97
CA ALA A 118 -10.29 19.82 -25.01
C ALA A 118 -10.33 18.33 -24.62
N TYR A 119 -10.25 17.41 -25.58
CA TYR A 119 -10.15 15.98 -25.28
C TYR A 119 -8.85 15.64 -24.54
N LEU A 120 -7.75 16.30 -24.86
CA LEU A 120 -6.50 16.19 -24.11
C LEU A 120 -6.68 16.59 -22.64
N GLY A 121 -7.42 17.67 -22.38
CA GLY A 121 -7.77 18.10 -21.03
C GLY A 121 -8.52 17.02 -20.25
N ARG A 122 -9.57 16.41 -20.86
CA ARG A 122 -10.35 15.32 -20.25
C ARG A 122 -9.49 14.09 -19.97
N TYR A 123 -8.65 13.70 -20.93
CA TYR A 123 -7.68 12.61 -20.76
C TYR A 123 -6.78 12.81 -19.53
N TYR A 124 -6.17 13.99 -19.37
CA TYR A 124 -5.33 14.25 -18.19
C TYR A 124 -6.12 14.44 -16.91
N ALA A 125 -7.38 14.91 -16.98
CA ALA A 125 -8.24 14.98 -15.82
C ALA A 125 -8.44 13.58 -15.23
N ASP A 126 -8.77 12.60 -16.07
CA ASP A 126 -8.91 11.21 -15.63
C ASP A 126 -7.58 10.58 -15.19
N LYS A 127 -6.47 10.78 -15.91
CA LYS A 127 -5.15 10.31 -15.43
C LYS A 127 -4.78 10.89 -14.05
N MET A 128 -5.05 12.18 -13.83
CA MET A 128 -4.78 12.84 -12.55
C MET A 128 -5.67 12.28 -11.43
N ARG A 129 -6.95 12.04 -11.70
CA ARG A 129 -7.86 11.39 -10.74
C ARG A 129 -7.43 9.96 -10.44
N GLY A 130 -7.12 9.17 -11.47
CA GLY A 130 -6.59 7.82 -11.34
C GLY A 130 -5.33 7.77 -10.48
N ALA A 131 -4.35 8.63 -10.76
CA ALA A 131 -3.12 8.75 -9.99
C ALA A 131 -3.38 9.16 -8.53
N ALA A 132 -4.28 10.12 -8.28
CA ALA A 132 -4.65 10.54 -6.94
C ALA A 132 -5.26 9.39 -6.14
N LYS A 133 -6.22 8.66 -6.70
CA LYS A 133 -6.84 7.49 -6.06
C LYS A 133 -5.84 6.36 -5.81
N LEU A 134 -4.96 6.10 -6.79
CA LEU A 134 -3.88 5.14 -6.63
C LEU A 134 -2.92 5.53 -5.49
N ALA A 135 -2.61 6.82 -5.34
CA ALA A 135 -1.79 7.30 -4.23
C ALA A 135 -2.44 7.01 -2.86
N VAL A 136 -3.76 7.19 -2.72
CA VAL A 136 -4.48 6.85 -1.48
C VAL A 136 -4.44 5.34 -1.22
N PHE A 137 -4.65 4.53 -2.26
CA PHE A 137 -4.55 3.07 -2.15
C PHE A 137 -3.15 2.62 -1.74
N ARG A 138 -2.09 3.20 -2.32
CA ARG A 138 -0.70 2.83 -1.99
C ARG A 138 -0.30 3.23 -0.56
N GLU A 139 -0.82 4.36 -0.06
CA GLU A 139 -0.62 4.76 1.35
C GLU A 139 -1.40 3.88 2.33
N ASN A 140 -2.56 3.33 1.93
CA ASN A 140 -3.32 2.37 2.72
C ASN A 140 -3.95 1.26 1.85
N ARG A 141 -3.17 0.20 1.61
CA ARG A 141 -3.56 -0.92 0.74
C ARG A 141 -4.79 -1.70 1.22
N GLN A 142 -5.24 -1.51 2.47
CA GLN A 142 -6.48 -2.13 2.94
C GLN A 142 -7.74 -1.52 2.30
N GLN A 143 -7.65 -0.29 1.79
CA GLN A 143 -8.77 0.40 1.16
C GLN A 143 -8.83 0.12 -0.34
N LYS A 144 -9.08 -1.15 -0.70
CA LYS A 144 -9.15 -1.63 -2.09
C LYS A 144 -10.08 -0.79 -2.98
N GLN A 145 -11.13 -0.18 -2.42
CA GLN A 145 -12.03 0.72 -3.15
C GLN A 145 -11.30 1.82 -3.93
N PHE A 146 -10.17 2.34 -3.42
CA PHE A 146 -9.40 3.37 -4.13
C PHE A 146 -8.58 2.82 -5.29
N ASN A 147 -8.21 1.54 -5.26
CA ASN A 147 -7.66 0.87 -6.43
C ASN A 147 -8.74 0.73 -7.51
N ASP A 148 -9.93 0.28 -7.13
CA ASP A 148 -11.05 0.11 -8.06
C ASP A 148 -11.45 1.46 -8.71
N GLU A 149 -11.49 2.56 -7.93
CA GLU A 149 -11.69 3.91 -8.43
C GLU A 149 -10.56 4.37 -9.36
N ALA A 150 -9.30 4.08 -9.03
CA ALA A 150 -8.17 4.41 -9.90
C ALA A 150 -8.28 3.72 -11.26
N VAL A 151 -8.58 2.41 -11.26
CA VAL A 151 -8.78 1.62 -12.48
C VAL A 151 -9.92 2.16 -13.33
N ALA A 152 -11.03 2.60 -12.72
CA ALA A 152 -12.13 3.21 -13.43
C ALA A 152 -11.68 4.46 -14.21
N HIS A 153 -10.95 5.38 -13.56
CA HIS A 153 -10.43 6.57 -14.23
C HIS A 153 -9.44 6.25 -15.37
N PHE A 154 -8.56 5.25 -15.21
CA PHE A 154 -7.68 4.85 -16.32
C PHE A 154 -8.45 4.25 -17.51
N LYS A 155 -9.61 3.63 -17.28
CA LYS A 155 -10.49 3.16 -18.37
C LYS A 155 -11.22 4.34 -19.03
N ASP A 156 -11.75 5.27 -18.24
CA ASP A 156 -12.45 6.45 -18.75
C ASP A 156 -11.51 7.31 -19.62
N ALA A 157 -10.23 7.42 -19.24
CA ALA A 157 -9.20 8.10 -20.03
C ALA A 157 -8.99 7.48 -21.44
N VAL A 158 -9.36 6.21 -21.64
CA VAL A 158 -9.24 5.51 -22.94
C VAL A 158 -10.52 5.62 -23.78
N GLU A 159 -11.69 5.75 -23.14
CA GLU A 159 -12.98 5.76 -23.85
C GLU A 159 -13.30 7.09 -24.58
N ASP A 160 -12.65 8.19 -24.20
CA ASP A 160 -12.80 9.47 -24.89
C ASP A 160 -12.13 9.44 -26.29
N GLN A 161 -12.94 9.08 -27.29
CA GLN A 161 -12.56 8.84 -28.67
C GLN A 161 -11.87 10.04 -29.35
N TYR A 162 -10.56 10.13 -29.26
CA TYR A 162 -9.76 10.96 -30.15
C TYR A 162 -9.48 10.22 -31.46
N LYS A 163 -9.95 10.74 -32.59
CA LYS A 163 -9.51 10.25 -33.91
C LYS A 163 -8.10 10.76 -34.18
N THR A 164 -7.17 9.84 -34.39
CA THR A 164 -5.76 10.11 -34.72
C THR A 164 -5.61 11.16 -35.81
N GLN A 165 -4.92 12.26 -35.51
CA GLN A 165 -4.51 13.29 -36.46
C GLN A 165 -3.03 13.61 -36.26
N LEU A 166 -2.34 13.94 -37.35
CA LEU A 166 -0.90 14.22 -37.35
C LEU A 166 -0.63 15.62 -36.79
N MET A 167 -0.23 15.72 -35.52
CA MET A 167 0.16 16.98 -34.88
C MET A 167 1.69 17.07 -34.73
N ALA A 168 2.34 17.54 -35.81
CA ALA A 168 3.73 18.02 -35.86
C ALA A 168 4.87 17.15 -35.27
N ARG A 169 6.05 17.76 -35.00
CA ARG A 169 7.33 17.54 -35.73
C ARG A 169 8.40 16.68 -35.01
N THR A 170 8.02 15.74 -34.14
CA THR A 170 8.97 14.91 -33.37
C THR A 170 8.61 13.42 -33.38
N HIS A 171 8.63 12.80 -34.57
CA HIS A 171 8.10 11.46 -34.85
C HIS A 171 6.58 11.36 -34.82
N PHE A 172 6.04 10.34 -35.51
CA PHE A 172 4.61 10.11 -35.62
C PHE A 172 3.99 9.90 -34.25
N MET A 173 3.08 10.79 -33.86
CA MET A 173 2.26 10.60 -32.69
C MET A 173 1.18 9.55 -32.99
N ASP A 174 1.38 8.36 -32.44
CA ASP A 174 0.44 7.25 -32.57
C ASP A 174 -0.48 7.20 -31.35
N TRP A 175 -1.65 7.80 -31.50
CA TRP A 175 -2.68 7.82 -30.47
C TRP A 175 -3.17 6.43 -30.11
N ASN A 176 -3.26 5.51 -31.07
CA ASN A 176 -3.70 4.13 -30.78
C ASN A 176 -2.65 3.40 -29.95
N HIS A 177 -1.37 3.61 -30.25
CA HIS A 177 -0.29 3.06 -29.43
C HIS A 177 -0.32 3.65 -28.01
N THR A 178 -0.48 4.97 -27.90
CA THR A 178 -0.55 5.66 -26.60
C THR A 178 -1.73 5.16 -25.76
N LEU A 179 -2.91 5.00 -26.36
CA LEU A 179 -4.08 4.45 -25.70
C LEU A 179 -3.85 3.00 -25.25
N ALA A 180 -3.21 2.17 -26.08
CA ALA A 180 -2.84 0.81 -25.70
C ALA A 180 -1.83 0.77 -24.52
N GLU A 181 -0.93 1.76 -24.39
CA GLU A 181 -0.07 1.88 -23.21
C GLU A 181 -0.87 2.31 -21.96
N VAL A 182 -1.87 3.18 -22.11
CA VAL A 182 -2.77 3.55 -20.99
C VAL A 182 -3.63 2.37 -20.55
N GLU A 183 -4.11 1.54 -21.48
CA GLU A 183 -4.81 0.29 -21.16
C GLU A 183 -3.91 -0.67 -20.35
N LYS A 184 -2.65 -0.84 -20.76
CA LYS A 184 -1.65 -1.64 -20.02
C LYS A 184 -1.37 -1.07 -18.64
N GLU A 185 -1.29 0.25 -18.53
CA GLU A 185 -1.16 0.97 -17.26
C GLU A 185 -2.37 0.69 -16.36
N GLY A 186 -3.59 0.80 -16.87
CA GLY A 186 -4.82 0.46 -16.13
C GLY A 186 -4.84 -1.00 -15.63
N ILE A 187 -4.36 -1.94 -16.44
CA ILE A 187 -4.19 -3.35 -16.02
C ILE A 187 -3.13 -3.48 -14.93
N THR A 188 -2.01 -2.77 -15.04
CA THR A 188 -0.95 -2.78 -14.02
C THR A 188 -1.45 -2.24 -12.70
N VAL A 189 -2.18 -1.12 -12.73
CA VAL A 189 -2.86 -0.54 -11.57
C VAL A 189 -3.87 -1.52 -10.98
N GLN A 190 -4.68 -2.18 -11.81
CA GLN A 190 -5.65 -3.17 -11.35
C GLN A 190 -4.98 -4.32 -10.59
N ARG A 191 -3.81 -4.80 -11.06
CA ARG A 191 -3.07 -5.88 -10.42
C ARG A 191 -2.51 -5.48 -9.05
N GLU A 192 -2.22 -4.21 -8.80
CA GLU A 192 -1.84 -3.77 -7.46
C GLU A 192 -2.95 -3.97 -6.41
N GLY A 193 -4.20 -4.13 -6.85
CA GLY A 193 -5.35 -4.43 -6.00
C GLY A 193 -5.81 -5.89 -6.05
N ASP A 194 -5.07 -6.78 -6.71
CA ASP A 194 -5.35 -8.22 -6.67
C ASP A 194 -4.75 -8.81 -5.40
N PHE A 195 -5.61 -9.06 -4.41
CA PHE A 195 -5.19 -9.60 -3.11
C PHE A 195 -5.53 -11.07 -3.04
N PRO A 196 -4.69 -11.91 -2.41
CA PRO A 196 -5.01 -13.31 -2.22
C PRO A 196 -6.28 -13.47 -1.37
N GLU A 197 -7.14 -14.40 -1.73
CA GLU A 197 -8.26 -14.80 -0.88
C GLU A 197 -7.77 -15.78 0.19
N VAL A 198 -8.23 -15.64 1.44
CA VAL A 198 -7.85 -16.54 2.55
C VAL A 198 -9.06 -16.90 3.40
N ARG A 199 -9.26 -18.20 3.66
CA ARG A 199 -10.32 -18.69 4.55
C ARG A 199 -9.92 -19.96 5.29
N PHE A 200 -10.41 -20.13 6.51
CA PHE A 200 -10.39 -21.41 7.22
C PHE A 200 -11.48 -22.33 6.65
N THR A 201 -11.14 -23.57 6.31
CA THR A 201 -12.09 -24.51 5.70
C THR A 201 -12.71 -25.46 6.70
N ASN A 202 -11.98 -25.84 7.74
CA ASN A 202 -12.41 -26.82 8.74
C ASN A 202 -12.72 -26.23 10.12
N LEU A 203 -12.43 -24.94 10.33
CA LEU A 203 -12.68 -24.21 11.57
C LEU A 203 -13.55 -22.98 11.33
N LYS A 204 -14.31 -22.61 12.36
CA LYS A 204 -15.12 -21.40 12.40
C LYS A 204 -14.73 -20.57 13.61
N ASP A 205 -14.94 -19.27 13.51
CA ASP A 205 -14.77 -18.36 14.64
C ASP A 205 -15.72 -18.74 15.78
N GLY A 206 -15.20 -18.72 17.01
CA GLY A 206 -15.87 -19.17 18.23
C GLY A 206 -15.97 -20.69 18.41
N ALA A 207 -15.32 -21.51 17.58
CA ALA A 207 -15.37 -22.97 17.71
C ALA A 207 -14.85 -23.45 19.08
N ARG A 208 -15.51 -24.47 19.66
CA ARG A 208 -15.19 -25.02 20.97
C ARG A 208 -14.69 -26.46 20.88
N PHE A 209 -13.63 -26.77 21.61
CA PHE A 209 -12.98 -28.08 21.65
C PHE A 209 -12.81 -28.60 23.09
N PRO A 210 -12.82 -29.92 23.31
CA PRO A 210 -12.52 -30.47 24.63
C PRO A 210 -11.03 -30.29 24.98
N VAL A 211 -10.73 -30.25 26.28
CA VAL A 211 -9.35 -30.15 26.79
C VAL A 211 -8.54 -31.37 26.36
N GLY A 212 -7.29 -31.15 25.95
CA GLY A 212 -6.39 -32.20 25.46
C GLY A 212 -6.58 -32.54 23.99
N THR A 213 -7.38 -31.77 23.24
CA THR A 213 -7.57 -31.97 21.79
C THR A 213 -6.28 -31.68 21.03
N ASP A 214 -5.97 -32.55 20.06
CA ASP A 214 -5.02 -32.27 19.00
C ASP A 214 -5.74 -31.48 17.90
N LEU A 215 -5.30 -30.25 17.65
CA LEU A 215 -5.92 -29.36 16.67
C LEU A 215 -5.37 -29.62 15.27
N ARG A 216 -6.27 -29.68 14.30
CA ARG A 216 -5.95 -29.65 12.87
C ARG A 216 -6.55 -28.39 12.27
N VAL A 217 -5.74 -27.63 11.54
CA VAL A 217 -6.14 -26.39 10.88
C VAL A 217 -5.92 -26.54 9.39
N GLU A 218 -6.96 -26.25 8.61
CA GLU A 218 -6.94 -26.23 7.16
C GLU A 218 -7.33 -24.84 6.70
N VAL A 219 -6.46 -24.25 5.88
CA VAL A 219 -6.67 -22.97 5.24
C VAL A 219 -6.81 -23.24 3.75
N ASN A 220 -7.68 -22.48 3.09
CA ASN A 220 -7.68 -22.36 1.65
C ASN A 220 -7.35 -20.92 1.29
N ALA A 221 -6.19 -20.74 0.67
CA ALA A 221 -5.75 -19.50 0.06
C ALA A 221 -5.63 -19.68 -1.45
N THR A 222 -6.04 -18.67 -2.20
CA THR A 222 -6.01 -18.65 -3.67
C THR A 222 -5.73 -17.24 -4.18
N ASP A 223 -5.04 -17.15 -5.31
CA ASP A 223 -4.68 -15.88 -5.94
C ASP A 223 -4.48 -16.08 -7.45
N GLY A 224 -4.85 -15.09 -8.26
CA GLY A 224 -4.78 -15.15 -9.73
C GLY A 224 -3.34 -15.20 -10.28
N ASP A 225 -2.42 -14.49 -9.64
CA ASP A 225 -0.98 -14.46 -9.96
C ASP A 225 -0.22 -15.61 -9.28
N GLY A 226 -0.89 -16.23 -8.32
CA GLY A 226 -0.46 -17.40 -7.59
C GLY A 226 0.26 -17.02 -6.31
N LEU A 227 0.22 -17.94 -5.35
CA LEU A 227 0.73 -17.70 -4.01
C LEU A 227 2.25 -17.86 -3.93
N ARG A 228 2.88 -16.95 -3.20
CA ARG A 228 4.29 -17.07 -2.80
C ARG A 228 4.40 -17.83 -1.49
N GLU A 229 3.55 -17.51 -0.52
CA GLU A 229 3.61 -18.12 0.82
C GLU A 229 2.24 -18.12 1.50
N VAL A 230 1.98 -19.13 2.33
CA VAL A 230 0.84 -19.17 3.25
C VAL A 230 1.34 -19.55 4.63
N LYS A 231 1.15 -18.66 5.60
CA LYS A 231 1.56 -18.81 6.99
C LYS A 231 0.33 -18.94 7.88
N LEU A 232 0.51 -19.65 8.99
CA LEU A 232 -0.48 -19.75 10.05
C LEU A 232 0.21 -19.44 11.37
N TYR A 233 -0.44 -18.63 12.21
CA TYR A 233 0.03 -18.28 13.53
C TYR A 233 -0.99 -18.73 14.58
N LEU A 234 -0.49 -19.20 15.72
CA LEU A 234 -1.27 -19.47 16.94
C LEU A 234 -0.76 -18.54 18.05
N ASN A 235 -1.62 -17.65 18.54
CA ASN A 235 -1.27 -16.65 19.55
C ASN A 235 -0.03 -15.82 19.14
N GLY A 236 0.10 -15.52 17.84
CA GLY A 236 1.24 -14.80 17.26
C GLY A 236 2.52 -15.63 17.02
N LEU A 237 2.51 -16.94 17.32
CA LEU A 237 3.62 -17.84 17.02
C LEU A 237 3.39 -18.53 15.67
N ILE A 238 4.32 -18.40 14.72
CA ILE A 238 4.23 -19.09 13.43
C ILE A 238 4.29 -20.61 13.62
N LEU A 239 3.43 -21.31 12.90
CA LEU A 239 3.32 -22.75 12.90
C LEU A 239 4.01 -23.38 11.69
N THR A 240 4.59 -24.55 11.92
CA THR A 240 5.23 -25.35 10.87
C THR A 240 4.20 -26.22 10.16
N ALA A 241 4.20 -26.16 8.82
CA ALA A 241 3.38 -27.01 7.98
C ALA A 241 4.22 -28.17 7.40
N THR A 242 3.65 -29.37 7.34
CA THR A 242 4.23 -30.51 6.58
C THR A 242 3.57 -30.70 5.22
N LYS A 243 2.40 -30.07 5.02
CA LYS A 243 1.67 -30.04 3.75
C LYS A 243 1.20 -28.61 3.48
N PRO A 244 1.12 -28.18 2.21
CA PRO A 244 0.62 -26.86 1.88
C PRO A 244 -0.75 -26.61 2.53
N GLN A 245 -0.87 -25.49 3.24
CA GLN A 245 -2.12 -25.00 3.83
C GLN A 245 -2.81 -25.94 4.85
N VAL A 246 -2.10 -26.94 5.37
CA VAL A 246 -2.59 -27.86 6.41
C VAL A 246 -1.59 -27.95 7.56
N TRP A 247 -2.07 -27.69 8.77
CA TRP A 247 -1.30 -27.80 10.01
C TRP A 247 -1.99 -28.76 10.98
N SER A 248 -1.21 -29.55 11.70
CA SER A 248 -1.74 -30.47 12.71
C SER A 248 -0.71 -30.75 13.80
N SER A 249 -1.09 -31.50 14.83
CA SER A 249 -0.17 -31.96 15.89
C SER A 249 1.02 -32.78 15.36
N SER A 250 0.94 -33.29 14.13
CA SER A 250 2.06 -33.96 13.46
C SER A 250 3.06 -33.01 12.80
N SER A 251 2.63 -31.77 12.50
CA SER A 251 3.47 -30.75 11.87
C SER A 251 4.02 -29.74 12.86
N ASP A 252 3.27 -29.41 13.92
CA ASP A 252 3.69 -28.48 14.96
C ASP A 252 3.18 -28.92 16.34
N GLU A 253 4.06 -28.91 17.33
CA GLU A 253 3.77 -29.30 18.72
C GLU A 253 2.77 -28.36 19.41
N LEU A 254 2.68 -27.10 18.99
CA LEU A 254 1.74 -26.12 19.56
C LEU A 254 0.28 -26.50 19.30
N LEU A 255 0.03 -27.39 18.35
CA LEU A 255 -1.30 -27.91 18.03
C LEU A 255 -1.64 -29.20 18.78
N LYS A 256 -0.75 -29.70 19.64
CA LYS A 256 -0.91 -30.98 20.34
C LYS A 256 -1.45 -30.77 21.75
N THR A 257 -2.41 -31.60 22.15
CA THR A 257 -2.93 -31.66 23.53
C THR A 257 -3.23 -30.28 24.14
N LEU A 258 -4.08 -29.50 23.46
CA LEU A 258 -4.35 -28.12 23.86
C LEU A 258 -4.91 -28.02 25.28
N LYS A 259 -4.41 -27.03 26.02
CA LYS A 259 -4.84 -26.75 27.39
C LYS A 259 -6.13 -25.91 27.38
N PRO A 260 -6.85 -25.81 28.50
CA PRO A 260 -8.00 -24.91 28.58
C PRO A 260 -7.57 -23.46 28.31
N GLY A 261 -8.27 -22.77 27.42
CA GLY A 261 -7.91 -21.39 27.03
C GLY A 261 -8.58 -20.92 25.75
N ILE A 262 -8.44 -19.62 25.49
CA ILE A 262 -8.84 -19.00 24.21
C ILE A 262 -7.59 -18.86 23.35
N TYR A 263 -7.68 -19.35 22.12
CA TYR A 263 -6.60 -19.32 21.16
C TYR A 263 -6.98 -18.47 19.96
N HIS A 264 -6.02 -17.67 19.48
CA HIS A 264 -6.16 -16.85 18.29
C HIS A 264 -5.37 -17.50 17.14
N LEU A 265 -6.07 -17.75 16.04
CA LEU A 265 -5.48 -18.26 14.81
C LEU A 265 -5.50 -17.16 13.76
N GLU A 266 -4.36 -16.91 13.15
CA GLU A 266 -4.19 -15.94 12.07
C GLU A 266 -3.57 -16.64 10.86
N ALA A 267 -4.30 -16.71 9.75
CA ALA A 267 -3.80 -17.18 8.49
C ALA A 267 -3.42 -15.99 7.62
N VAL A 268 -2.21 -15.98 7.07
CA VAL A 268 -1.71 -14.92 6.18
C VAL A 268 -1.27 -15.55 4.88
N ALA A 269 -1.80 -15.07 3.76
CA ALA A 269 -1.33 -15.48 2.43
C ALA A 269 -0.71 -14.29 1.73
N GLU A 270 0.42 -14.52 1.07
CA GLU A 270 1.10 -13.53 0.25
C GLU A 270 1.29 -14.08 -1.17
N ASP A 271 1.00 -13.25 -2.15
CA ASP A 271 1.12 -13.57 -3.56
C ASP A 271 2.56 -13.35 -4.08
N LYS A 272 2.77 -13.61 -5.37
CA LYS A 272 4.07 -13.37 -6.03
C LYS A 272 4.39 -11.91 -6.27
N THR A 273 3.41 -11.01 -6.21
CA THR A 273 3.59 -9.58 -6.42
C THR A 273 3.95 -8.84 -5.11
N GLY A 274 3.78 -9.51 -3.96
CA GLY A 274 4.02 -8.98 -2.62
C GLY A 274 2.76 -8.48 -1.91
N MET A 275 1.59 -8.68 -2.50
CA MET A 275 0.29 -8.40 -1.93
C MET A 275 -0.09 -9.52 -0.96
N PHE A 276 -0.68 -9.17 0.19
CA PHE A 276 -1.06 -10.14 1.20
C PHE A 276 -2.44 -9.86 1.79
N SER A 277 -3.10 -10.93 2.21
CA SER A 277 -4.36 -10.92 2.94
C SER A 277 -4.23 -11.76 4.20
N GLN A 278 -5.02 -11.41 5.21
CA GLN A 278 -5.10 -12.18 6.44
C GLN A 278 -6.53 -12.51 6.84
N ARG A 279 -6.67 -13.64 7.53
CA ARG A 279 -7.92 -14.07 8.16
C ARG A 279 -7.64 -14.50 9.58
N GLU A 280 -8.44 -14.00 10.50
CA GLU A 280 -8.34 -14.32 11.92
C GLU A 280 -9.61 -15.04 12.40
N ILE A 281 -9.43 -16.00 13.30
CA ILE A 281 -10.51 -16.62 14.08
C ILE A 281 -10.05 -16.86 15.52
N GLN A 282 -11.00 -16.93 16.44
CA GLN A 282 -10.77 -17.37 17.81
C GLN A 282 -11.41 -18.74 18.03
N ILE A 283 -10.74 -19.58 18.80
CA ILE A 283 -11.28 -20.87 19.25
C ILE A 283 -11.12 -20.99 20.77
N ALA A 284 -11.97 -21.78 21.40
CA ALA A 284 -11.92 -22.04 22.82
C ALA A 284 -11.70 -23.53 23.09
N VAL A 285 -10.86 -23.83 24.07
CA VAL A 285 -10.61 -25.18 24.56
C VAL A 285 -11.07 -25.28 26.01
N GLY A 286 -11.93 -26.26 26.31
CA GLY A 286 -12.55 -26.42 27.62
C GLY A 286 -13.67 -25.43 27.93
N ASP A 287 -14.08 -25.41 29.18
CA ASP A 287 -15.16 -24.54 29.67
C ASP A 287 -14.60 -23.17 30.06
N VAL A 288 -14.21 -22.40 29.05
CA VAL A 288 -13.77 -21.01 29.18
C VAL A 288 -14.87 -20.08 28.64
N SER A 289 -15.30 -19.13 29.46
CA SER A 289 -16.11 -17.98 29.03
C SER A 289 -15.27 -17.04 28.15
N GLU A 290 -15.89 -16.31 27.23
CA GLU A 290 -15.21 -15.33 26.36
C GLU A 290 -14.44 -14.25 27.15
N ASN A 291 -14.84 -13.99 28.40
CA ASN A 291 -14.21 -13.03 29.31
C ASN A 291 -13.32 -13.69 30.39
N SER A 292 -13.02 -14.98 30.28
CA SER A 292 -12.14 -15.66 31.25
C SER A 292 -10.74 -15.07 31.11
N ALA A 293 -10.18 -14.60 32.23
CA ALA A 293 -8.88 -13.92 32.32
C ALA A 293 -7.64 -14.78 31.97
N ALA A 294 -7.79 -15.83 31.17
CA ALA A 294 -6.68 -16.46 30.45
C ALA A 294 -6.52 -15.73 29.10
N ASP A 295 -6.19 -14.44 29.16
CA ASP A 295 -5.74 -13.71 27.98
C ASP A 295 -4.42 -14.39 27.56
N TRP A 296 -4.33 -14.88 26.32
CA TRP A 296 -3.07 -15.43 25.76
C TRP A 296 -1.88 -14.50 26.00
N ARG A 297 -2.14 -13.20 26.21
CA ARG A 297 -1.19 -12.17 26.58
C ARG A 297 -0.43 -12.40 27.90
N ASP A 298 -0.91 -13.28 28.77
CA ASP A 298 -0.27 -13.60 30.05
C ASP A 298 0.61 -14.87 30.01
N GLU A 299 0.53 -15.68 28.94
CA GLU A 299 1.43 -16.82 28.75
C GLU A 299 2.81 -16.35 28.26
N ILE A 300 3.86 -16.80 28.96
CA ILE A 300 5.23 -16.59 28.53
C ILE A 300 5.53 -17.60 27.43
N HIS A 301 5.44 -17.16 26.18
CA HIS A 301 5.75 -17.99 25.02
C HIS A 301 7.26 -18.10 24.72
N GLN A 302 8.05 -17.12 25.16
CA GLN A 302 9.49 -17.13 24.94
C GLN A 302 10.24 -16.39 26.05
N VAL A 303 11.24 -17.06 26.61
CA VAL A 303 12.20 -16.47 27.54
C VAL A 303 13.35 -15.88 26.72
N ILE A 304 13.66 -14.61 26.97
CA ILE A 304 14.72 -13.88 26.24
C ILE A 304 16.09 -14.18 26.85
N LEU A 305 16.16 -14.26 28.18
CA LEU A 305 17.35 -14.59 28.95
C LEU A 305 16.95 -15.42 30.17
N ASP A 306 17.71 -16.47 30.41
CA ASP A 306 17.62 -17.23 31.65
C ASP A 306 18.33 -16.50 32.80
N GLU A 307 17.98 -16.86 34.03
CA GLU A 307 18.60 -16.27 35.22
C GLU A 307 20.11 -16.53 35.23
N GLY A 308 20.89 -15.45 35.33
CA GLY A 308 22.36 -15.49 35.31
C GLY A 308 22.99 -15.40 33.92
N GLU A 309 22.19 -15.49 32.85
CA GLU A 309 22.67 -15.31 31.48
C GLU A 309 22.98 -13.83 31.17
N ARG A 310 24.00 -13.59 30.35
CA ARG A 310 24.40 -12.24 29.93
C ARG A 310 24.45 -12.16 28.41
N LEU A 311 23.92 -11.07 27.84
CA LEU A 311 24.16 -10.72 26.44
C LEU A 311 25.40 -9.84 26.35
N MET A 312 26.25 -10.09 25.36
CA MET A 312 27.45 -9.35 25.02
C MET A 312 27.26 -8.55 23.73
N VAL A 313 28.06 -7.50 23.55
CA VAL A 313 27.96 -6.64 22.37
C VAL A 313 28.22 -7.47 21.13
N GLY A 314 27.31 -7.38 20.15
CA GLY A 314 27.36 -8.20 18.94
C GLY A 314 26.52 -9.47 19.02
N ASP A 315 26.04 -9.87 20.20
CA ASP A 315 25.18 -11.04 20.35
C ASP A 315 23.85 -10.84 19.62
N VAL A 316 23.41 -11.94 18.99
CA VAL A 316 22.14 -12.03 18.28
C VAL A 316 21.38 -13.25 18.78
N ARG A 317 20.19 -13.02 19.34
CA ARG A 317 19.22 -14.05 19.72
C ARG A 317 18.14 -14.11 18.65
N VAL A 318 17.97 -15.27 18.03
CA VAL A 318 16.94 -15.48 17.02
C VAL A 318 15.73 -16.14 17.69
N PHE A 319 14.55 -15.65 17.34
CA PHE A 319 13.26 -16.16 17.78
C PHE A 319 12.48 -16.64 16.56
N PRO A 320 12.74 -17.87 16.07
CA PRO A 320 12.17 -18.34 14.80
C PRO A 320 10.64 -18.31 14.80
N ARG A 321 10.01 -18.70 15.93
CA ARG A 321 8.55 -18.73 16.05
C ARG A 321 7.89 -17.35 16.08
N LEU A 322 8.62 -16.30 16.45
CA LEU A 322 8.14 -14.92 16.43
C LEU A 322 8.63 -14.16 15.19
N GLU A 323 9.33 -14.84 14.28
CA GLU A 323 9.99 -14.26 13.10
C GLU A 323 10.76 -12.98 13.42
N CYS A 324 11.50 -12.98 14.53
CA CYS A 324 12.27 -11.82 14.96
C CYS A 324 13.62 -12.23 15.55
N TYR A 325 14.49 -11.24 15.74
CA TYR A 325 15.74 -11.40 16.45
C TYR A 325 16.03 -10.20 17.33
N LEU A 326 16.64 -10.46 18.47
CA LEU A 326 17.16 -9.44 19.39
C LEU A 326 18.66 -9.31 19.17
N ARG A 327 19.14 -8.07 19.05
CA ARG A 327 20.56 -7.76 18.93
C ARG A 327 20.98 -6.77 20.00
N MET A 328 22.13 -7.01 20.63
CA MET A 328 22.79 -5.97 21.43
C MET A 328 23.76 -5.17 20.56
N HIS A 329 23.53 -3.86 20.50
CA HIS A 329 24.35 -2.91 19.77
C HIS A 329 25.53 -2.43 20.62
N ASP A 330 26.58 -1.93 19.96
CA ASP A 330 27.81 -1.42 20.59
C ASP A 330 27.59 -0.27 21.57
N ASN A 331 26.44 0.40 21.48
CA ASN A 331 26.02 1.44 22.40
C ASN A 331 25.26 0.90 23.63
N GLY A 332 25.24 -0.41 23.87
CA GLY A 332 24.53 -1.07 24.97
C GLY A 332 23.01 -1.16 24.79
N LYS A 333 22.46 -0.77 23.64
CA LYS A 333 21.02 -0.87 23.40
C LYS A 333 20.64 -2.25 22.89
N LEU A 334 19.58 -2.80 23.46
CA LEU A 334 18.90 -3.97 22.93
C LEU A 334 17.87 -3.52 21.90
N VAL A 335 17.89 -4.16 20.74
CA VAL A 335 16.96 -3.85 19.64
C VAL A 335 16.35 -5.15 19.12
N LEU A 336 15.02 -5.23 19.18
CA LEU A 336 14.25 -6.33 18.60
C LEU A 336 13.87 -5.93 17.18
N ARG A 337 14.15 -6.81 16.21
CA ARG A 337 13.90 -6.59 14.78
C ARG A 337 13.12 -7.72 14.17
N ARG A 338 12.26 -7.40 13.20
CA ARG A 338 11.56 -8.42 12.40
C ARG A 338 12.53 -9.12 11.45
N GLY A 339 12.27 -10.40 11.15
CA GLY A 339 12.99 -11.19 10.17
C GLY A 339 14.24 -11.89 10.72
N ALA A 340 15.19 -12.12 9.83
CA ALA A 340 16.44 -12.83 10.12
C ALA A 340 17.62 -11.85 10.29
N PRO A 341 18.64 -12.21 11.07
CA PRO A 341 19.88 -11.43 11.20
C PRO A 341 20.51 -11.16 9.83
N GLY A 342 21.00 -9.93 9.61
CA GLY A 342 21.65 -9.53 8.35
C GLY A 342 20.71 -9.09 7.23
N LYS A 343 19.39 -9.27 7.38
CA LYS A 343 18.39 -8.63 6.51
C LYS A 343 17.91 -7.31 7.13
N SER A 344 17.61 -6.31 6.29
CA SER A 344 17.05 -5.03 6.73
C SER A 344 15.60 -5.20 7.19
N GLY A 345 15.42 -5.65 8.43
CA GLY A 345 14.13 -5.69 9.10
C GLY A 345 13.90 -4.48 10.00
N ASP A 346 12.66 -4.00 10.06
CA ASP A 346 12.28 -2.89 10.92
C ASP A 346 12.49 -3.20 12.40
N ALA A 347 12.83 -2.16 13.16
CA ALA A 347 12.94 -2.27 14.60
C ALA A 347 11.55 -2.26 15.23
N ILE A 348 11.18 -3.37 15.86
CA ILE A 348 9.92 -3.54 16.58
C ILE A 348 10.02 -2.89 17.97
N TRP A 349 11.20 -2.96 18.60
CA TRP A 349 11.42 -2.39 19.92
C TRP A 349 12.89 -2.02 20.15
N ARG A 350 13.14 -1.04 21.04
CA ARG A 350 14.49 -0.63 21.48
C ARG A 350 14.51 -0.33 22.98
N SER A 351 15.56 -0.74 23.68
CA SER A 351 15.77 -0.38 25.09
C SER A 351 16.03 1.12 25.28
N ARG A 352 15.61 1.65 26.44
CA ARG A 352 15.70 3.09 26.75
C ARG A 352 17.05 3.56 27.30
N SER A 353 17.92 2.71 27.87
CA SER A 353 19.20 3.15 28.50
C SER A 353 20.47 2.69 27.79
N LYS A 354 21.54 3.49 27.90
CA LYS A 354 22.92 3.03 28.01
C LYS A 354 23.13 2.70 29.49
N ASP A 355 23.62 1.52 29.85
CA ASP A 355 24.15 1.34 31.19
C ASP A 355 25.57 1.93 31.22
N PRO A 356 25.86 3.02 31.99
CA PRO A 356 27.21 3.57 32.09
C PRO A 356 28.18 2.65 32.83
N ASP A 357 27.67 1.70 33.63
CA ASP A 357 28.44 0.89 34.58
C ASP A 357 28.56 -0.58 34.17
N GLY A 358 28.12 -0.95 32.95
CA GLY A 358 28.19 -2.34 32.47
C GLY A 358 27.27 -3.31 33.22
N GLY A 359 26.22 -2.80 33.85
CA GLY A 359 25.19 -3.61 34.51
C GLY A 359 24.33 -4.43 33.56
N LEU A 360 23.83 -5.56 34.06
CA LEU A 360 23.02 -6.52 33.34
C LEU A 360 21.69 -5.91 32.86
N HIS A 361 21.47 -5.93 31.55
CA HIS A 361 20.16 -5.72 30.96
C HIS A 361 19.30 -6.99 31.13
N TYR A 362 18.16 -6.90 31.80
CA TYR A 362 17.09 -7.89 31.67
C TYR A 362 15.92 -7.25 30.91
N ALA A 363 15.28 -8.04 30.06
CA ALA A 363 14.05 -7.68 29.37
C ALA A 363 13.05 -8.82 29.57
N ALA A 364 11.91 -8.52 30.18
CA ALA A 364 10.75 -9.41 30.16
C ALA A 364 9.80 -8.88 29.09
N LEU A 365 9.44 -9.73 28.12
CA LEU A 365 8.48 -9.39 27.07
C LEU A 365 7.07 -9.67 27.60
N ARG A 366 6.22 -8.63 27.68
CA ARG A 366 4.77 -8.81 27.63
C ARG A 366 4.20 -7.87 26.59
N HIS A 367 3.36 -8.43 25.73
CA HIS A 367 2.63 -7.80 24.62
C HIS A 367 3.42 -7.43 23.36
N ALA A 368 3.05 -8.10 22.27
CA ALA A 368 3.06 -7.52 20.93
C ALA A 368 1.64 -7.72 20.36
N ARG A 369 0.96 -6.65 19.95
CA ARG A 369 -0.14 -6.77 18.98
C ARG A 369 0.45 -6.70 17.58
N PRO A 370 -0.14 -7.38 16.59
CA PRO A 370 0.32 -7.32 15.19
C PRO A 370 0.25 -5.90 14.60
N SER A 371 -0.59 -5.01 15.15
CA SER A 371 -0.85 -3.65 14.66
C SER A 371 -0.17 -2.54 15.48
N GLY A 372 1.14 -2.36 15.29
CA GLY A 372 1.86 -1.08 15.19
C GLY A 372 1.72 0.09 16.20
N SER A 373 0.87 0.12 17.23
CA SER A 373 0.67 1.37 18.01
C SER A 373 0.18 1.23 19.47
N GLY A 374 0.75 0.31 20.25
CA GLY A 374 0.52 0.23 21.71
C GLY A 374 1.80 0.45 22.52
N PRO A 375 1.73 1.03 23.74
CA PRO A 375 2.91 1.21 24.58
C PRO A 375 3.41 -0.14 25.11
N LEU A 376 4.70 -0.40 24.90
CA LEU A 376 5.42 -1.54 25.47
C LEU A 376 5.89 -1.15 26.88
N GLU A 377 5.35 -1.79 27.91
CA GLU A 377 5.66 -1.47 29.31
C GLU A 377 6.63 -2.50 29.91
N ILE A 378 7.79 -2.04 30.38
CA ILE A 378 8.83 -2.86 31.02
C ILE A 378 9.13 -2.25 32.39
N GLN A 379 8.88 -3.02 33.46
CA GLN A 379 9.17 -2.59 34.83
C GLN A 379 10.62 -2.88 35.25
N ARG A 380 11.16 -2.02 36.13
CA ARG A 380 12.42 -2.22 36.86
C ARG A 380 12.18 -3.15 38.06
N GLY A 381 12.67 -4.39 37.99
CA GLY A 381 12.98 -5.21 39.16
C GLY A 381 14.24 -4.71 39.90
N VAL A 382 14.12 -4.55 41.22
CA VAL A 382 15.20 -4.20 42.15
C VAL A 382 16.10 -5.42 42.36
N ARG A 383 17.42 -5.18 42.53
CA ARG A 383 18.43 -6.22 42.81
C ARG A 383 18.00 -7.11 43.98
N PRO A 384 18.06 -8.45 43.87
CA PRO A 384 18.04 -9.31 45.04
C PRO A 384 19.42 -9.25 45.73
N GLY A 385 19.41 -8.92 47.02
CA GLY A 385 20.52 -9.20 47.94
C GLY A 385 21.16 -7.98 48.59
N HIS A 386 20.63 -7.57 49.75
CA HIS A 386 21.39 -7.32 50.97
C HIS A 386 20.44 -7.59 52.17
N LEU A 387 20.76 -8.68 52.87
CA LEU A 387 20.11 -9.34 54.04
C LEU A 387 18.74 -10.00 53.81
#